data_AF-A0A645FYJ4-F1
#
_entry.id   AF-A0A645FYJ4-F1
#
_cell.length_a   1.000
_cell.length_b   1.000
_cell.length_c   1.000
_cell.angle_alpha   90.00
_cell.angle_beta   90.00
_cell.angle_gamma   90.00
#
_symmetry.space_group_name_H-M   'P 1'
#
loop_
_entity.id
_entity.type
_entity.pdbx_description
1 polymer ?
#
loop_
_entity_poly.entity_id
_entity_poly.type
_entity_poly.pdbx_seq_one_letter_code
_entity_poly.pdbx_strand_id
1 'polypeptide(L)'
;MGHVTDLNYPDGTYFNQGMFFTKQWSISNVGTGTWTEDYKIVFVKGDDVDAPVSIPLGRVLSPGQSMTISVDLHAPVEVGTYSAYFMLQTPDGKNFGIGPNFDEPFWIKFYVR
;
A
#
# COMPACT_ATOMS: atom_id res chain seq x y z
N MET A 1 -9.01 11.32 0.47
CA MET A 1 -7.89 10.46 0.89
C MET A 1 -6.65 11.31 1.02
N GLY A 2 -5.83 11.07 2.03
CA GLY A 2 -4.67 11.90 2.28
C GLY A 2 -3.45 11.51 1.48
N HIS A 3 -2.40 12.25 1.78
CA HIS A 3 -1.07 12.03 1.28
C HIS A 3 -0.59 10.61 1.66
N VAL A 4 0.02 9.92 0.70
CA VAL A 4 0.75 8.68 0.95
C VAL A 4 2.23 8.99 0.72
N THR A 5 3.05 8.70 1.71
CA THR A 5 4.51 8.91 1.64
C THR A 5 5.21 7.58 1.81
N ASP A 6 6.11 7.24 0.88
CA ASP A 6 7.04 6.11 1.07
C ASP A 6 7.93 6.35 2.29
N LEU A 7 7.89 5.43 3.25
CA LEU A 7 8.79 5.48 4.42
C LEU A 7 10.05 4.66 4.21
N ASN A 8 9.98 3.63 3.35
CA ASN A 8 11.12 2.84 2.93
C ASN A 8 11.00 2.46 1.45
N TYR A 9 12.11 1.98 0.88
CA TYR A 9 12.18 1.44 -0.49
C TYR A 9 11.54 2.36 -1.53
N PRO A 10 12.13 3.54 -1.81
CA PRO A 10 11.63 4.41 -2.87
C PRO A 10 11.64 3.68 -4.23
N ASP A 11 10.85 4.20 -5.16
CA ASP A 11 10.75 3.64 -6.50
C ASP A 11 12.11 3.40 -7.15
N GLY A 12 12.28 2.19 -7.69
CA GLY A 12 13.51 1.74 -8.32
C GLY A 12 14.55 1.17 -7.36
N THR A 13 14.16 0.86 -6.12
CA THR A 13 14.98 0.06 -5.19
C THR A 13 15.32 -1.30 -5.80
N TYR A 14 16.55 -1.78 -5.55
CA TYR A 14 16.99 -3.13 -5.94
C TYR A 14 16.85 -4.10 -4.78
N PHE A 15 16.27 -5.26 -5.04
CA PHE A 15 16.22 -6.39 -4.12
C PHE A 15 16.96 -7.60 -4.71
N ASN A 16 17.41 -8.48 -3.82
CA ASN A 16 17.93 -9.78 -4.21
C ASN A 16 16.77 -10.70 -4.60
N GLN A 17 17.04 -11.65 -5.49
CA GLN A 17 16.12 -12.73 -5.86
C GLN A 17 15.59 -13.46 -4.61
N GLY A 18 14.27 -13.66 -4.53
CA GLY A 18 13.62 -14.38 -3.42
C GLY A 18 13.65 -13.65 -2.07
N MET A 19 13.94 -12.35 -2.05
CA MET A 19 14.01 -11.59 -0.80
C MET A 19 12.62 -11.28 -0.23
N PHE A 20 12.39 -11.62 1.03
CA PHE A 20 11.26 -11.11 1.80
C PHE A 20 11.54 -9.70 2.32
N PHE A 21 10.57 -8.81 2.22
CA PHE A 21 10.69 -7.44 2.71
C PHE A 21 9.34 -6.83 3.10
N THR A 22 9.36 -5.84 3.99
CA THR A 22 8.15 -5.14 4.43
C THR A 22 8.14 -3.72 3.87
N LYS A 23 7.22 -3.43 2.95
CA LYS A 23 7.02 -2.08 2.43
C LYS A 23 6.16 -1.26 3.40
N GLN A 24 6.58 -0.04 3.69
CA GLN A 24 5.91 0.85 4.62
C GLN A 24 5.58 2.20 3.98
N TRP A 25 4.36 2.67 4.25
CA TRP A 25 3.90 4.00 3.87
C TRP A 25 3.33 4.73 5.08
N SER A 26 3.48 6.05 5.10
CA SER A 26 2.68 6.92 5.97
C SER A 26 1.45 7.34 5.19
N ILE A 27 0.27 7.10 5.73
CA ILE A 27 -1.02 7.52 5.16
C ILE A 27 -1.66 8.55 6.07
N SER A 28 -2.33 9.55 5.49
CA SER A 28 -3.09 10.56 6.22
C SER A 28 -4.57 10.47 5.92
N ASN A 29 -5.44 10.67 6.91
CA ASN A 29 -6.87 10.85 6.69
C ASN A 29 -7.18 12.34 6.52
N VAL A 30 -7.25 12.83 5.29
CA VAL A 30 -7.68 14.23 5.00
C VAL A 30 -9.19 14.35 4.69
N GLY A 31 -9.93 13.26 4.86
CA GLY A 31 -11.38 13.25 4.70
C GLY A 31 -12.09 13.85 5.92
N THR A 32 -13.42 13.80 5.90
CA THR A 32 -14.26 14.24 7.02
C THR A 32 -14.72 13.08 7.91
N GLY A 33 -14.66 11.84 7.40
CA GLY A 33 -15.04 10.64 8.13
C GLY A 33 -13.86 9.96 8.81
N THR A 34 -14.10 9.39 9.98
CA THR A 34 -13.13 8.55 10.69
C THR A 34 -12.99 7.20 9.99
N TRP A 35 -11.75 6.77 9.76
CA TRP A 35 -11.47 5.41 9.31
C TRP A 35 -11.48 4.50 10.54
N THR A 36 -12.34 3.49 10.53
CA THR A 36 -12.42 2.49 11.60
C THR A 36 -11.40 1.38 11.37
N GLU A 37 -11.28 0.47 12.34
CA GLU A 37 -10.35 -0.66 12.28
C GLU A 37 -10.66 -1.63 11.11
N ASP A 38 -11.92 -1.64 10.66
CA ASP A 38 -12.45 -2.48 9.59
C ASP A 38 -12.07 -2.02 8.18
N TYR A 39 -11.50 -0.82 8.06
CA TYR A 39 -10.91 -0.37 6.79
C TYR A 39 -9.74 -1.26 6.45
N LYS A 40 -9.47 -1.44 5.15
CA LYS A 40 -8.44 -2.35 4.67
C LYS A 40 -7.51 -1.68 3.68
N ILE A 41 -6.29 -2.17 3.59
CA ILE A 41 -5.43 -2.04 2.42
C ILE A 41 -5.74 -3.24 1.54
N VAL A 42 -5.93 -3.04 0.24
CA VAL A 42 -6.23 -4.11 -0.70
C VAL A 42 -5.27 -4.08 -1.87
N PHE A 43 -4.75 -5.23 -2.25
CA PHE A 43 -4.03 -5.39 -3.52
C PHE A 43 -5.04 -5.30 -4.66
N VAL A 44 -4.78 -4.41 -5.63
CA VAL A 44 -5.72 -4.17 -6.74
C VAL A 44 -5.21 -4.65 -8.09
N LYS A 45 -3.90 -4.61 -8.32
CA LYS A 45 -3.23 -5.09 -9.54
C LYS A 45 -1.72 -5.07 -9.37
N GLY A 46 -1.01 -5.70 -10.31
CA GLY A 46 0.44 -5.69 -10.37
C GLY A 46 0.98 -7.08 -10.63
N ASP A 47 2.28 -7.20 -10.44
CA ASP A 47 3.01 -8.46 -10.52
C ASP A 47 2.75 -9.32 -9.26
N ASP A 48 2.92 -10.63 -9.42
CA ASP A 48 2.85 -11.56 -8.30
C ASP A 48 4.11 -11.45 -7.44
N VAL A 49 3.98 -10.71 -6.35
CA VAL A 49 5.04 -10.48 -5.35
C VAL A 49 4.61 -11.01 -3.98
N ASP A 50 3.74 -12.03 -3.98
CA ASP A 50 3.12 -12.63 -2.78
C ASP A 50 2.44 -11.59 -1.87
N ALA A 51 1.85 -10.56 -2.48
CA ALA A 51 1.15 -9.52 -1.75
C ALA A 51 -0.14 -10.08 -1.13
N PRO A 52 -0.41 -9.82 0.16
CA PRO A 52 -1.70 -10.16 0.76
C PRO A 52 -2.86 -9.49 0.01
N VAL A 53 -3.92 -10.25 -0.25
CA VAL A 53 -5.13 -9.73 -0.94
C VAL A 53 -5.72 -8.54 -0.18
N SER A 54 -5.73 -8.61 1.15
CA SER A 54 -6.15 -7.50 2.01
C SER A 54 -5.52 -7.55 3.39
N ILE A 55 -5.26 -6.38 3.98
CA ILE A 55 -4.74 -6.20 5.34
C ILE A 55 -5.64 -5.20 6.07
N PRO A 56 -6.22 -5.53 7.24
CA PRO A 56 -6.99 -4.57 8.01
C PRO A 56 -6.09 -3.44 8.54
N LEU A 57 -6.62 -2.22 8.67
CA LEU A 57 -5.91 -1.13 9.33
C LEU A 57 -5.67 -1.45 10.81
N GLY A 58 -6.61 -2.15 11.45
CA GLY A 58 -6.48 -2.64 12.83
C GLY A 58 -6.43 -1.53 13.89
N ARG A 59 -6.69 -0.27 13.50
CA ARG A 59 -6.80 0.88 14.40
C ARG A 59 -7.64 1.98 13.75
N VAL A 60 -8.25 2.79 14.62
CA VAL A 60 -9.01 3.97 14.21
C VAL A 60 -8.07 5.10 13.77
N LEU A 61 -8.42 5.78 12.69
CA LEU A 61 -7.73 6.98 12.20
C LEU A 61 -8.72 8.12 11.93
N SER A 62 -8.71 9.12 12.82
CA SER A 62 -9.58 10.29 12.72
C SER A 62 -9.13 11.26 11.62
N PRO A 63 -10.03 12.13 11.12
CA PRO A 63 -9.66 13.24 10.24
C PRO A 63 -8.48 14.05 10.77
N GLY A 64 -7.56 14.40 9.87
CA GLY A 64 -6.31 15.12 10.15
C GLY A 64 -5.17 14.27 10.71
N GLN A 65 -5.42 13.01 11.08
CA GLN A 65 -4.38 12.12 11.61
C GLN A 65 -3.62 11.37 10.51
N SER A 66 -2.43 10.89 10.86
CA SER A 66 -1.59 10.06 9.99
C SER A 66 -1.16 8.79 10.70
N MET A 67 -0.85 7.75 9.92
CA MET A 67 -0.51 6.45 10.45
C MET A 67 0.42 5.70 9.50
N THR A 68 1.34 4.89 10.04
CA THR A 68 2.15 3.96 9.24
C THR A 68 1.37 2.70 8.92
N ILE A 69 1.35 2.31 7.65
CA ILE A 69 0.89 1.00 7.19
C ILE A 69 2.08 0.19 6.68
N SER A 70 1.97 -1.13 6.82
CA SER A 70 3.01 -2.09 6.43
C SER A 70 2.38 -3.20 5.58
N VAL A 71 3.08 -3.62 4.53
CA VAL A 71 2.71 -4.76 3.69
C VAL A 71 3.94 -5.61 3.50
N ASP A 72 3.86 -6.87 3.91
CA ASP A 72 4.90 -7.87 3.67
C ASP A 72 4.80 -8.38 2.24
N LEU A 73 5.95 -8.47 1.56
CA LEU A 73 6.08 -8.80 0.15
C LEU A 73 7.28 -9.73 -0.06
N HIS A 74 7.25 -10.45 -1.19
CA HIS A 74 8.30 -11.35 -1.61
C HIS A 74 8.77 -10.97 -3.02
N ALA A 75 10.05 -10.63 -3.15
CA ALA A 75 10.67 -10.38 -4.45
C ALA A 75 10.77 -11.69 -5.25
N PRO A 76 10.32 -11.74 -6.51
CA PRO A 76 10.45 -12.93 -7.34
C PRO A 76 11.90 -13.36 -7.54
N VAL A 77 12.10 -14.60 -7.99
CA VAL A 77 13.44 -15.14 -8.27
C VAL A 77 13.92 -14.74 -9.66
N GLU A 78 13.01 -14.43 -10.56
CA GLU A 78 13.33 -13.95 -11.89
C GLU A 78 13.82 -12.49 -11.83
N VAL A 79 14.91 -12.21 -12.56
CA VAL A 79 15.43 -10.86 -12.73
C VAL A 79 14.44 -10.04 -13.57
N GLY A 80 14.09 -8.85 -13.10
CA GLY A 80 13.07 -8.04 -13.76
C GLY A 80 12.72 -6.76 -13.03
N THR A 81 11.72 -6.06 -13.57
CA THR A 81 11.07 -4.92 -12.92
C THR A 81 9.71 -5.36 -12.45
N TYR A 82 9.38 -5.06 -11.19
CA TYR A 82 8.14 -5.48 -10.55
C TYR A 82 7.43 -4.29 -9.92
N SER A 83 6.10 -4.39 -9.90
CA SER A 83 5.22 -3.37 -9.34
C SER A 83 3.98 -3.99 -8.72
N ALA A 84 3.59 -3.50 -7.55
CA ALA A 84 2.34 -3.88 -6.90
C ALA A 84 1.59 -2.63 -6.48
N TYR A 85 0.28 -2.62 -6.76
CA TYR A 85 -0.60 -1.48 -6.57
C TYR A 85 -1.66 -1.80 -5.53
N PHE A 86 -1.86 -0.85 -4.62
CA PHE A 86 -2.73 -0.97 -3.47
C PHE A 86 -3.69 0.21 -3.38
N MET A 87 -4.86 -0.04 -2.81
CA MET A 87 -5.84 0.98 -2.45
C MET A 87 -6.31 0.77 -1.02
N LEU A 88 -6.92 1.79 -0.43
CA LEU A 88 -7.73 1.60 0.77
C LEU A 88 -9.13 1.14 0.39
N GLN A 89 -9.78 0.37 1.24
CA GLN A 89 -11.13 -0.11 1.06
C GLN A 89 -11.95 0.15 2.32
N THR A 90 -13.14 0.70 2.13
CA THR A 90 -14.11 0.91 3.21
C THR A 90 -14.77 -0.42 3.62
N PRO A 91 -15.43 -0.49 4.80
CA PRO A 91 -16.10 -1.73 5.24
C PRO A 91 -17.20 -2.23 4.30
N ASP A 92 -17.83 -1.33 3.53
CA ASP A 92 -18.83 -1.63 2.49
C ASP A 92 -18.20 -2.04 1.13
N GLY A 93 -16.87 -2.14 1.05
CA GLY A 93 -16.17 -2.67 -0.12
C GLY A 93 -15.82 -1.61 -1.18
N LYS A 94 -15.97 -0.32 -0.88
CA LYS A 94 -15.61 0.75 -1.82
C LYS A 94 -14.12 1.04 -1.73
N ASN A 95 -13.42 0.91 -2.86
CA ASN A 95 -12.01 1.28 -2.96
C ASN A 95 -11.85 2.80 -3.09
N PHE A 96 -10.82 3.33 -2.45
CA PHE A 96 -10.39 4.71 -2.55
C PHE A 96 -8.87 4.81 -2.41
N GLY A 97 -8.31 5.83 -3.03
CA GLY A 97 -6.90 5.94 -3.36
C GLY A 97 -6.36 7.36 -3.23
N ILE A 98 -5.14 7.57 -3.68
CA ILE A 98 -4.52 8.89 -3.78
C ILE A 98 -5.05 9.66 -5.00
N GLY A 99 -4.42 10.80 -5.30
CA GLY A 99 -4.80 11.66 -6.42
C GLY A 99 -5.94 12.64 -6.10
N PRO A 100 -6.25 13.56 -7.02
CA PRO A 100 -7.23 14.63 -6.79
C PRO A 100 -8.66 14.10 -6.57
N ASN A 101 -9.00 12.95 -7.16
CA ASN A 101 -10.32 12.33 -7.05
C ASN A 101 -10.37 11.17 -6.05
N PHE A 102 -9.23 10.83 -5.43
CA PHE A 102 -9.11 9.71 -4.50
C PHE A 102 -9.44 8.34 -5.11
N ASP A 103 -9.05 8.12 -6.35
CA ASP A 103 -9.31 6.92 -7.14
C ASP A 103 -8.04 6.27 -7.69
N GLU A 104 -6.86 6.83 -7.40
CA GLU A 104 -5.59 6.30 -7.88
C GLU A 104 -4.93 5.39 -6.83
N PRO A 105 -4.32 4.26 -7.22
CA PRO A 105 -3.59 3.42 -6.28
C PRO A 105 -2.29 4.09 -5.80
N PHE A 106 -1.81 3.70 -4.63
CA PHE A 106 -0.41 3.84 -4.23
C PHE A 106 0.33 2.54 -4.52
N TRP A 107 1.66 2.58 -4.63
CA TRP A 107 2.41 1.45 -5.17
C TRP A 107 3.78 1.26 -4.56
N ILE A 108 4.36 0.11 -4.88
CA ILE A 108 5.81 -0.11 -4.85
C ILE A 108 6.26 -0.46 -6.26
N LYS A 109 7.41 0.07 -6.68
CA LYS A 109 8.11 -0.32 -7.90
C LYS A 109 9.57 -0.63 -7.61
N PHE A 110 10.04 -1.80 -7.99
CA PHE A 110 11.40 -2.26 -7.68
C PHE A 110 12.00 -3.11 -8.79
N TYR A 111 13.30 -3.37 -8.67
CA TYR A 111 14.05 -4.25 -9.56
C TYR A 111 14.57 -5.46 -8.77
N VAL A 112 14.57 -6.63 -9.41
CA VAL A 112 15.24 -7.83 -8.89
C VAL A 112 16.53 -8.04 -9.68
N ARG A 113 17.62 -8.36 -8.98
CA ARG A 113 18.92 -8.74 -9.58
C ARG A 113 19.59 -9.87 -8.78
#